data_AF-A0A2V5QCG8-F1
#
_entry.id   AF-A0A2V5QCG8-F1
#
_cell.length_a   1.000
_cell.length_b   1.000
_cell.length_c   1.000
_cell.angle_alpha   90.00
_cell.angle_beta   90.00
_cell.angle_gamma   90.00
#
_symmetry.space_group_name_H-M   'P 1'
#
loop_
_entity.id
_entity.type
_entity.pdbx_description
1 polymer ?
#
loop_
_entity_poly.entity_id
_entity_poly.type
_entity_poly.pdbx_seq_one_letter_code
_entity_poly.pdbx_strand_id
1 'polypeptide(L)'
;MLSVDVTTPLNEELETLSSESKARVIAVALHDLESGLRFSLHGDRWFHAASTIKVVVLLAIFRAADEGRLRLDDSLHVRNRFISAADGSSFHLNRDSDAMPELYQAIGRTTKISALAEGMIASSSNLATNLLLDFLGVEYARNVLRDAGVEGVELRRGVEDHAAHERG
;
A
#
# COMPACT_ATOMS: atom_id res chain seq x y z
N MET A 1 -3.85 37.96 13.62
CA MET A 1 -4.91 36.95 13.53
C MET A 1 -4.60 35.93 14.60
N LEU A 2 -5.42 35.83 15.65
CA LEU A 2 -5.20 34.89 16.75
C LEU A 2 -5.42 33.47 16.21
N SER A 3 -4.37 32.67 16.11
CA SER A 3 -4.49 31.25 15.80
C SER A 3 -5.21 30.58 16.97
N VAL A 4 -6.45 30.15 16.76
CA VAL A 4 -7.13 29.28 17.72
C VAL A 4 -6.30 28.00 17.80
N ASP A 5 -5.88 27.63 19.01
CA ASP A 5 -5.22 26.34 19.23
C ASP A 5 -6.26 25.23 19.08
N VAL A 6 -6.37 24.72 17.85
CA VAL A 6 -7.28 23.63 17.49
C VAL A 6 -6.74 22.25 17.91
N THR A 7 -5.51 22.17 18.42
CA THR A 7 -4.89 20.89 18.77
C THR A 7 -5.50 20.28 20.04
N THR A 8 -5.84 21.12 21.02
CA THR A 8 -6.46 20.68 22.27
C THR A 8 -7.87 20.08 22.04
N PRO A 9 -8.80 20.75 21.32
CA PRO A 9 -10.10 20.16 20.98
C PRO A 9 -10.00 18.87 20.15
N LEU A 10 -9.04 18.78 19.21
CA LEU A 10 -8.83 17.55 18.43
C LEU A 10 -8.37 16.38 19.30
N ASN A 11 -7.47 16.64 20.26
CA ASN A 11 -7.01 15.61 21.19
C ASN A 11 -8.17 15.07 22.04
N GLU A 12 -8.96 15.95 22.65
CA GLU A 12 -10.09 15.56 23.51
C GLU A 12 -11.14 14.74 22.74
N GLU A 13 -11.46 15.15 21.51
CA GLU A 13 -12.40 14.42 20.65
C GLU A 13 -11.85 13.03 20.26
N LEU A 14 -10.56 12.95 19.90
CA LEU A 14 -9.94 11.68 19.55
C LEU A 14 -9.76 10.74 20.75
N GLU A 15 -9.52 11.26 21.95
CA GLU A 15 -9.52 10.48 23.19
C GLU A 15 -10.93 9.92 23.49
N THR A 16 -11.97 10.74 23.30
CA THR A 16 -13.37 10.32 23.42
C THR A 16 -13.69 9.20 22.43
N LEU A 17 -13.46 9.42 21.13
CA LEU A 17 -13.65 8.40 20.10
C LEU A 17 -12.83 7.14 20.37
N SER A 18 -11.62 7.29 20.91
CA SER A 18 -10.78 6.15 21.27
C SER A 18 -11.40 5.31 22.39
N SER A 19 -11.94 5.97 23.42
CA SER A 19 -12.61 5.30 24.55
C SER A 19 -13.89 4.56 24.16
N GLU A 20 -14.60 5.06 23.14
CA GLU A 20 -15.84 4.47 22.62
C GLU A 20 -15.59 3.38 21.58
N SER A 21 -14.38 3.35 21.01
CA SER A 21 -13.99 2.36 20.01
C SER A 21 -13.68 1.00 20.63
N LYS A 22 -13.74 -0.06 19.80
CA LYS A 22 -13.17 -1.38 20.12
C LYS A 22 -11.68 -1.47 19.74
N ALA A 23 -11.07 -0.38 19.29
CA ALA A 23 -9.69 -0.40 18.84
C ALA A 23 -8.77 -0.55 20.06
N ARG A 24 -7.79 -1.44 19.96
CA ARG A 24 -6.75 -1.56 20.99
C ARG A 24 -5.90 -0.29 21.05
N VAL A 25 -5.71 0.35 19.90
CA VAL A 25 -4.90 1.55 19.71
C VAL A 25 -5.44 2.34 18.53
N ILE A 26 -5.42 3.66 18.64
CA ILE A 26 -5.64 4.61 17.56
C ILE A 26 -4.41 5.51 17.45
N ALA A 27 -4.07 5.87 16.21
CA ALA A 27 -3.11 6.92 15.91
C ALA A 27 -3.63 7.74 14.75
N VAL A 28 -3.32 9.03 14.77
CA VAL A 28 -3.74 10.01 13.76
C VAL A 28 -2.55 10.89 13.43
N ALA A 29 -2.28 11.08 12.15
CA ALA A 29 -1.39 12.13 11.66
C ALA A 29 -2.18 12.93 10.62
N LEU A 30 -2.22 14.25 10.79
CA LEU A 30 -2.90 15.17 9.90
C LEU A 30 -1.97 16.32 9.53
N HIS A 31 -1.97 16.64 8.24
CA HIS A 31 -1.29 17.81 7.71
C HIS A 31 -2.25 18.50 6.75
N ASP A 32 -2.75 19.66 7.16
CA ASP A 32 -3.52 20.55 6.30
C ASP A 32 -2.54 21.34 5.42
N LEU A 33 -2.63 21.11 4.11
CA LEU A 33 -1.73 21.73 3.12
C LEU A 33 -2.07 23.21 2.85
N GLU A 34 -3.29 23.67 3.17
CA GLU A 34 -3.70 25.06 2.97
C GLU A 34 -3.26 25.94 4.15
N SER A 35 -3.57 25.51 5.38
CA SER A 35 -3.23 26.28 6.58
C SER A 35 -1.83 25.98 7.14
N GLY A 36 -1.23 24.85 6.75
CA GLY A 36 0.01 24.34 7.35
C GLY A 36 -0.18 23.71 8.74
N LEU A 37 -1.41 23.58 9.23
CA LEU A 37 -1.71 22.91 10.48
C LEU A 37 -1.20 21.47 10.45
N ARG A 38 -0.48 21.08 11.50
CA ARG A 38 -0.06 19.71 11.73
C ARG A 38 -0.60 19.24 13.06
N PHE A 39 -1.12 18.02 13.07
CA PHE A 39 -1.63 17.36 14.25
C PHE A 39 -1.15 15.91 14.26
N SER A 40 -0.72 15.42 15.43
CA SER A 40 -0.27 14.05 15.60
C SER A 40 -0.71 13.52 16.96
N LEU A 41 -1.48 12.44 16.93
CA LEU A 41 -1.80 11.60 18.08
C LEU A 41 -1.16 10.23 17.83
N HIS A 42 -0.06 9.95 18.53
CA HIS A 42 0.73 8.71 18.33
C HIS A 42 1.13 8.45 16.86
N GLY A 43 1.28 9.48 16.03
CA GLY A 43 1.46 9.35 14.58
C GLY A 43 2.69 8.56 14.14
N ASP A 44 3.73 8.48 14.97
CA ASP A 44 4.97 7.72 14.69
C ASP A 44 4.86 6.23 15.06
N ARG A 45 3.71 5.79 15.56
CA ARG A 45 3.50 4.39 15.92
C ARG A 45 3.38 3.53 14.66
N TRP A 46 4.07 2.39 14.68
CA TRP A 46 3.95 1.38 13.62
C TRP A 46 2.59 0.68 13.62
N PHE A 47 2.01 0.56 12.43
CA PHE A 47 0.81 -0.23 12.14
C PHE A 47 1.06 -1.19 10.98
N HIS A 48 0.28 -2.27 10.94
CA HIS A 48 0.19 -3.08 9.73
C HIS A 48 -0.48 -2.24 8.64
N ALA A 49 0.28 -1.87 7.59
CA ALA A 49 -0.21 -1.00 6.52
C ALA A 49 -1.45 -1.55 5.79
N ALA A 50 -1.63 -2.88 5.79
CA ALA A 50 -2.69 -3.53 5.02
C ALA A 50 -2.66 -3.01 3.57
N SER A 51 -3.80 -2.64 3.00
CA SER A 51 -3.84 -2.17 1.61
C SER A 51 -3.28 -0.77 1.39
N THR A 52 -2.95 0.02 2.42
CA THR A 52 -2.33 1.34 2.20
C THR A 52 -0.91 1.22 1.64
N ILE A 53 -0.25 0.06 1.81
CA ILE A 53 1.06 -0.23 1.21
C ILE A 53 1.04 -0.13 -0.32
N LYS A 54 -0.13 -0.26 -0.96
CA LYS A 54 -0.28 -0.18 -2.42
C LYS A 54 0.07 1.20 -2.97
N VAL A 55 0.03 2.24 -2.14
CA VAL A 55 0.53 3.58 -2.50
C VAL A 55 2.04 3.57 -2.75
N VAL A 56 2.79 2.76 -2.00
CA VAL A 56 4.23 2.54 -2.24
C VAL A 56 4.46 1.90 -3.60
N VAL A 57 3.67 0.87 -3.91
CA VAL A 57 3.76 0.17 -5.20
C VAL A 57 3.42 1.14 -6.33
N LEU A 58 2.40 1.98 -6.18
CA LEU A 58 2.04 3.01 -7.15
C LEU A 58 3.18 4.02 -7.39
N LEU A 59 3.79 4.52 -6.31
CA LEU A 59 4.94 5.42 -6.41
C LEU A 59 6.08 4.77 -7.20
N ALA A 60 6.37 3.49 -6.94
CA ALA A 60 7.40 2.74 -7.66
C ALA A 60 7.06 2.55 -9.15
N ILE A 61 5.79 2.33 -9.50
CA ILE A 61 5.34 2.24 -10.92
C ILE A 61 5.61 3.56 -11.64
N PHE A 62 5.18 4.68 -11.08
CA PHE A 62 5.39 5.99 -11.71
C PHE A 62 6.86 6.35 -11.79
N ARG A 63 7.65 6.04 -10.75
CA ARG A 63 9.09 6.22 -10.79
C ARG A 63 9.75 5.40 -11.90
N ALA A 64 9.32 4.15 -12.11
CA ALA A 64 9.82 3.32 -13.20
C ALA A 64 9.42 3.86 -14.58
N ALA A 65 8.24 4.48 -14.70
CA ALA A 65 7.82 5.16 -15.92
C ALA A 65 8.67 6.41 -16.20
N ASP A 66 8.95 7.23 -15.18
CA ASP A 66 9.82 8.41 -15.29
C ASP A 66 11.26 8.03 -15.69
N GLU A 67 11.74 6.88 -15.19
CA GLU A 67 13.05 6.31 -15.58
C GLU A 67 13.04 5.66 -16.97
N GLY A 68 11.89 5.61 -17.65
CA GLY A 68 11.74 4.98 -18.97
C GLY A 68 11.85 3.45 -18.95
N ARG A 69 11.76 2.82 -17.77
CA ARG A 69 11.86 1.36 -17.60
C ARG A 69 10.60 0.61 -17.99
N LEU A 70 9.47 1.30 -18.00
CA LEU A 70 8.17 0.81 -18.44
C LEU A 70 7.36 1.94 -19.06
N ARG A 71 6.32 1.60 -19.81
CA ARG A 71 5.21 2.49 -20.16
C ARG A 71 3.95 1.99 -19.48
N LEU A 72 3.08 2.90 -19.05
CA LEU A 72 1.81 2.51 -18.42
C LEU A 72 0.87 1.72 -19.37
N ASP A 73 1.05 1.87 -20.68
CA ASP A 73 0.34 1.11 -21.71
C ASP A 73 0.96 -0.27 -22.00
N ASP A 74 2.14 -0.58 -21.46
CA ASP A 74 2.70 -1.93 -21.54
C ASP A 74 1.78 -2.91 -20.81
N SER A 75 1.85 -4.18 -21.19
CA SER A 75 1.00 -5.22 -20.62
C SER A 75 1.80 -6.29 -19.89
N LEU A 76 1.31 -6.72 -18.73
CA LEU A 76 1.88 -7.81 -17.95
C LEU A 76 1.04 -9.08 -18.12
N HIS A 77 1.71 -10.24 -18.11
CA HIS A 77 1.02 -11.52 -18.07
C HIS A 77 0.30 -11.70 -16.73
N VAL A 78 -1.01 -11.94 -16.78
CA VAL A 78 -1.81 -12.21 -15.59
C VAL A 78 -1.62 -13.66 -15.19
N ARG A 79 -1.04 -13.84 -14.01
CA ARG A 79 -0.87 -15.14 -13.33
C ARG A 79 -1.22 -15.00 -11.86
N ASN A 80 -1.73 -16.08 -11.29
CA ASN A 80 -1.92 -16.18 -9.85
C ASN A 80 -0.93 -17.18 -9.27
N ARG A 81 0.36 -16.85 -9.28
CA ARG A 81 1.43 -17.66 -8.67
C ARG A 81 2.57 -16.71 -8.36
N PHE A 82 2.97 -16.63 -7.10
CA PHE A 82 4.00 -15.73 -6.58
C PHE A 82 4.97 -16.49 -5.71
N ILE A 83 6.14 -15.92 -5.44
CA ILE A 83 7.18 -16.53 -4.61
C ILE A 83 7.16 -15.89 -3.22
N SER A 84 7.05 -16.72 -2.19
CA SER A 84 7.03 -16.29 -0.80
C SER A 84 8.41 -15.81 -0.37
N ALA A 85 8.45 -14.69 0.35
CA ALA A 85 9.65 -14.19 0.98
C ALA A 85 10.10 -15.05 2.19
N ALA A 86 9.27 -15.98 2.65
CA ALA A 86 9.56 -16.82 3.81
C ALA A 86 10.65 -17.86 3.53
N ASP A 87 10.55 -18.54 2.39
CA ASP A 87 11.37 -19.70 2.02
C ASP A 87 11.46 -19.94 0.51
N GLY A 88 10.94 -19.03 -0.32
CA GLY A 88 10.94 -19.18 -1.78
C GLY A 88 9.90 -20.16 -2.32
N SER A 89 9.02 -20.70 -1.47
CA SER A 89 7.88 -21.52 -1.93
C SER A 89 6.88 -20.68 -2.74
N SER A 90 6.11 -21.34 -3.61
CA SER A 90 5.08 -20.63 -4.38
C SER A 90 3.78 -20.50 -3.59
N PHE A 91 3.16 -19.32 -3.60
CA PHE A 91 1.81 -19.08 -3.08
C PHE A 91 0.87 -18.54 -4.17
N HIS A 92 -0.43 -18.66 -3.90
CA HIS A 92 -1.52 -18.25 -4.79
C HIS A 92 -2.53 -17.45 -3.95
N LEU A 93 -3.17 -16.45 -4.55
CA LEU A 93 -4.20 -15.65 -3.92
C LEU A 93 -5.56 -16.33 -4.05
N ASN A 94 -6.46 -16.07 -3.10
CA ASN A 94 -7.84 -16.50 -3.20
C ASN A 94 -8.65 -15.48 -4.01
N ARG A 95 -9.30 -15.94 -5.09
CA ARG A 95 -10.17 -15.10 -5.92
C ARG A 95 -11.30 -14.45 -5.12
N ASP A 96 -11.86 -15.17 -4.16
CA ASP A 96 -13.06 -14.73 -3.43
C ASP A 96 -12.75 -13.67 -2.37
N SER A 97 -11.47 -13.49 -2.00
CA SER A 97 -11.02 -12.41 -1.11
C SER A 97 -10.49 -11.19 -1.88
N ASP A 98 -10.35 -11.29 -3.20
CA ASP A 98 -9.87 -10.18 -4.02
C ASP A 98 -11.02 -9.21 -4.34
N ALA A 99 -10.69 -7.93 -4.33
CA ALA A 99 -11.64 -6.87 -4.63
C ALA A 99 -11.80 -6.58 -6.14
N MET A 100 -11.12 -7.35 -7.00
CA MET A 100 -11.30 -7.36 -8.46
C MET A 100 -11.32 -8.80 -9.01
N PRO A 101 -12.34 -9.60 -8.68
CA PRO A 101 -12.40 -11.04 -9.03
C PRO A 101 -12.46 -11.32 -10.54
N GLU A 102 -12.85 -10.35 -11.36
CA GLU A 102 -12.84 -10.41 -12.82
C GLU A 102 -11.42 -10.45 -13.41
N LEU A 103 -10.41 -9.89 -12.73
CA LEU A 103 -9.03 -9.96 -13.20
C LEU A 103 -8.54 -11.42 -13.30
N TYR A 104 -9.08 -12.32 -12.47
CA TYR A 104 -8.76 -13.75 -12.53
C TYR A 104 -9.23 -14.41 -13.83
N GLN A 105 -10.23 -13.85 -14.52
CA GLN A 105 -10.65 -14.33 -15.84
C GLN A 105 -9.62 -14.04 -16.93
N ALA A 106 -8.71 -13.09 -16.68
CA ALA A 106 -7.61 -12.76 -17.57
C ALA A 106 -6.37 -13.63 -17.34
N ILE A 107 -6.39 -14.60 -16.40
CA ILE A 107 -5.25 -15.51 -16.18
C ILE A 107 -4.88 -16.22 -17.49
N GLY A 108 -3.59 -16.21 -17.82
CA GLY A 108 -3.08 -16.72 -19.09
C GLY A 108 -3.07 -15.68 -20.22
N ARG A 109 -3.64 -14.49 -20.01
CA ARG A 109 -3.63 -13.35 -20.94
C ARG A 109 -2.78 -12.22 -20.38
N THR A 110 -2.80 -11.07 -21.05
CA THR A 110 -2.09 -9.87 -20.62
C THR A 110 -3.06 -8.74 -20.29
N THR A 111 -2.71 -7.92 -19.30
CA THR A 111 -3.46 -6.71 -18.90
C THR A 111 -2.49 -5.54 -18.79
N LYS A 112 -2.94 -4.34 -19.19
CA LYS A 112 -2.14 -3.11 -19.12
C LYS A 112 -1.71 -2.78 -17.69
N ILE A 113 -0.49 -2.26 -17.54
CA ILE A 113 0.03 -1.77 -16.25
C ILE A 113 -0.89 -0.70 -15.68
N SER A 114 -1.40 0.22 -16.50
CA SER A 114 -2.37 1.25 -16.07
C SER A 114 -3.64 0.66 -15.46
N ALA A 115 -4.24 -0.34 -16.11
CA ALA A 115 -5.44 -1.01 -15.62
C ALA A 115 -5.17 -1.81 -14.33
N LEU A 116 -4.00 -2.44 -14.22
CA LEU A 116 -3.58 -3.10 -12.97
C LEU A 116 -3.38 -2.07 -11.85
N ALA A 117 -2.75 -0.93 -12.13
CA ALA A 117 -2.50 0.12 -11.14
C ALA A 117 -3.83 0.75 -10.67
N GLU A 118 -4.77 0.97 -11.58
CA GLU A 118 -6.12 1.42 -11.25
C GLU A 118 -6.85 0.40 -10.39
N GLY A 119 -6.88 -0.88 -10.77
CA GLY A 119 -7.51 -1.94 -9.97
C GLY A 119 -6.86 -2.12 -8.59
N MET A 120 -5.54 -1.94 -8.50
CA MET A 120 -4.80 -1.93 -7.24
C MET A 120 -5.22 -0.79 -6.31
N ILE A 121 -5.49 0.41 -6.82
CA ILE A 121 -5.76 1.59 -6.00
C ILE A 121 -7.25 1.84 -5.78
N ALA A 122 -8.04 1.80 -6.84
CA ALA A 122 -9.47 2.09 -6.80
C ALA A 122 -10.27 0.96 -6.13
N SER A 123 -9.92 -0.29 -6.44
CA SER A 123 -10.61 -1.46 -5.87
C SER A 123 -9.79 -2.17 -4.81
N SER A 124 -8.51 -1.86 -4.62
CA SER A 124 -7.65 -2.61 -3.70
C SER A 124 -7.42 -4.08 -4.13
N SER A 125 -7.30 -4.36 -5.43
CA SER A 125 -7.01 -5.74 -5.90
C SER A 125 -5.66 -6.26 -5.41
N ASN A 126 -5.63 -7.44 -4.80
CA ASN A 126 -4.40 -8.08 -4.33
C ASN A 126 -3.64 -8.75 -5.48
N LEU A 127 -4.34 -9.34 -6.45
CA LEU A 127 -3.76 -9.91 -7.66
C LEU A 127 -3.05 -8.83 -8.49
N ALA A 128 -3.69 -7.69 -8.72
CA ALA A 128 -3.05 -6.58 -9.43
C ALA A 128 -1.81 -6.08 -8.68
N THR A 129 -1.91 -5.92 -7.36
CA THR A 129 -0.80 -5.49 -6.50
C THR A 129 0.41 -6.42 -6.64
N ASN A 130 0.20 -7.73 -6.51
CA ASN A 130 1.29 -8.69 -6.57
C ASN A 130 1.87 -8.82 -7.97
N LEU A 131 1.08 -8.71 -9.04
CA LEU A 131 1.60 -8.69 -10.41
C LEU A 131 2.53 -7.48 -10.65
N LEU A 132 2.12 -6.31 -10.18
CA LEU A 132 2.91 -5.07 -10.32
C LEU A 132 4.18 -5.12 -9.46
N LEU A 133 4.06 -5.56 -8.21
CA LEU A 133 5.19 -5.64 -7.31
C LEU A 133 6.21 -6.72 -7.71
N ASP A 134 5.74 -7.87 -8.21
CA ASP A 134 6.61 -8.93 -8.71
C ASP A 134 7.36 -8.50 -9.98
N PHE A 135 6.70 -7.73 -10.87
CA PHE A 135 7.36 -7.13 -12.03
C PHE A 135 8.43 -6.09 -11.65
N LEU A 136 8.14 -5.23 -10.68
CA LEU A 136 9.07 -4.18 -10.23
C LEU A 136 10.21 -4.71 -9.35
N GLY A 137 9.90 -5.67 -8.50
CA GLY A 137 10.74 -6.14 -7.39
C GLY A 137 10.57 -5.30 -6.12
N VAL A 138 10.52 -5.99 -4.97
CA VAL A 138 10.40 -5.37 -3.63
C VAL A 138 11.56 -4.40 -3.35
N GLU A 139 12.79 -4.80 -3.65
CA GLU A 139 13.97 -3.96 -3.42
C GLU A 139 13.95 -2.67 -4.25
N TYR A 140 13.44 -2.73 -5.48
CA TYR A 140 13.27 -1.51 -6.27
C TYR A 140 12.27 -0.56 -5.60
N ALA A 141 11.09 -1.05 -5.20
CA ALA A 141 10.11 -0.22 -4.52
C ALA A 141 10.62 0.36 -3.19
N ARG A 142 11.42 -0.39 -2.43
CA ARG A 142 12.13 0.10 -1.22
C ARG A 142 13.10 1.22 -1.55
N ASN A 143 13.87 1.08 -2.64
CA ASN A 143 14.79 2.12 -3.08
C ASN A 143 14.05 3.40 -3.47
N VAL A 144 12.92 3.27 -4.18
CA VAL A 144 12.09 4.43 -4.54
C VAL A 144 11.58 5.17 -3.29
N LEU A 145 11.15 4.47 -2.24
CA LEU A 145 10.75 5.12 -0.99
C LEU A 145 11.89 5.91 -0.34
N ARG A 146 13.07 5.29 -0.27
CA ARG A 146 14.26 5.93 0.31
C ARG A 146 14.66 7.17 -0.49
N ASP A 147 14.66 7.08 -1.82
CA ASP A 147 15.02 8.19 -2.70
C ASP A 147 13.99 9.32 -2.66
N ALA A 148 12.72 9.00 -2.37
CA ALA A 148 11.66 9.98 -2.11
C ALA A 148 11.72 10.59 -0.69
N GLY A 149 12.65 10.15 0.17
CA GLY A 149 12.75 10.62 1.55
C GLY A 149 11.58 10.18 2.44
N VAL A 150 10.88 9.10 2.09
CA VAL A 150 9.76 8.58 2.86
C VAL A 150 10.27 7.62 3.93
N GLU A 151 10.18 8.04 5.18
CA GLU A 151 10.51 7.23 6.35
C GLU A 151 9.24 6.63 6.99
N GLY A 152 9.41 5.66 7.90
CA GLY A 152 8.28 5.06 8.64
C GLY A 152 7.40 4.10 7.84
N VAL A 153 7.83 3.69 6.64
CA VAL A 153 7.13 2.71 5.80
C VAL A 153 8.07 1.58 5.41
N GLU A 154 7.64 0.34 5.60
CA GLU A 154 8.44 -0.84 5.26
C GLU A 154 7.64 -1.84 4.42
N LEU A 155 7.94 -1.89 3.11
CA LEU A 155 7.43 -2.91 2.21
C LEU A 155 8.32 -4.15 2.29
N ARG A 156 7.84 -5.28 2.82
CA ARG A 156 8.67 -6.50 2.97
C ARG A 156 8.46 -7.56 1.90
N ARG A 157 7.27 -7.64 1.32
CA ARG A 157 6.78 -8.78 0.54
C ARG A 157 5.54 -8.42 -0.25
N GLY A 158 5.08 -9.34 -1.09
CA GLY A 158 3.75 -9.30 -1.70
C GLY A 158 2.63 -9.34 -0.65
N VAL A 159 1.46 -8.80 -1.00
CA VAL A 159 0.27 -8.90 -0.16
C VAL A 159 -0.22 -10.34 -0.11
N GLU A 160 -0.80 -10.74 1.03
CA GLU A 160 -1.24 -12.12 1.32
C GLU A 160 -0.15 -13.21 1.28
N ASP A 161 1.13 -12.84 1.30
CA ASP A 161 2.21 -13.77 1.63
C ASP A 161 2.20 -14.07 3.15
N HIS A 162 1.20 -14.86 3.56
CA HIS A 162 0.91 -15.19 4.96
C HIS A 162 2.07 -15.94 5.63
N ALA A 163 2.70 -16.87 4.90
CA ALA A 163 3.84 -17.62 5.42
C ALA A 163 5.01 -16.70 5.81
N ALA A 164 5.28 -15.67 5.00
CA ALA A 164 6.30 -14.68 5.36
C ALA A 164 5.83 -13.77 6.50
N HIS A 165 4.54 -13.41 6.53
CA HIS A 165 3.98 -12.60 7.62
C HIS A 165 4.09 -13.25 9.00
N GLU A 166 3.84 -14.56 9.09
CA GLU A 166 3.93 -15.31 10.34
C GLU A 166 5.37 -15.41 10.88
N ARG A 167 6.38 -15.23 10.01
CA ARG A 167 7.81 -15.26 10.38
C ARG A 167 8.38 -13.87 10.71
N GLY A 168 7.57 -12.81 10.58
CA GLY A 168 7.97 -11.41 10.79
C GLY A 168 8.31 -10.69 9.50
#